data_AF-A0A0M3JVN4-F1
#
_entry.id   AF-A0A0M3JVN4-F1
#
_cell.length_a   1.000
_cell.length_b   1.000
_cell.length_c   1.000
_cell.angle_alpha   90.00
_cell.angle_beta   90.00
_cell.angle_gamma   90.00
#
_symmetry.space_group_name_H-M   'P 1'
#
loop_
_entity.id
_entity.type
_entity.pdbx_description
1 polymer ?
#
loop_
_entity_poly.entity_id
_entity_poly.type
_entity_poly.pdbx_seq_one_letter_code
_entity_poly.pdbx_strand_id
1 'polypeptide(L)'
;MSFDLTAPFQAEFSIRDQIDHRRKVVIISIAGAFRKGKSFLLNFFLEYLYCLQKAQQNDIALDWLTDDTQIQGFHWRSGAKRDTTGIWIWGEPIMIDSTNGETYAVLLLDTQGTFDNTSTYQLCTSAFALSTMLSSMQVYNLVDCIQEDSLSHLSLFVEYGRMALNEMQQFGTPFQSLVFVIRDFKSPDEFAFGMEGGKRYLESVLKKTPDQPEELRSVRDQIHSCFQQIFCYLLPHPGHRVAERSSFKGHVRELRPVFREEIKKMTASLLNPHTLQPKTVNGKVMTCRKMLDYFREYARIFSGTTLPEPRNILNANAQLLFMEAANEAKTAYIRGMDRACSTPRMMPEKRLYEIHIKHGITALNVFEKCPKIGSNEIRSKILARLQEELNHELEHYKSLNEDKRVTGCTSAMIACGDSVLLGVGLGSAASIAVGGAWLTLQAGMVSAGVVAIPISLGALLAIWTYVYFEPKIQSCFKGDEKHDNT
;
A
#
# COMPACT_ATOMS: atom_id res chain seq x y z
N MET A 1 21.48 7.33 5.60
CA MET A 1 20.50 6.67 6.50
C MET A 1 20.20 5.30 5.91
N SER A 2 20.45 4.22 6.65
CA SER A 2 19.92 2.90 6.29
C SER A 2 18.52 2.76 6.89
N PHE A 3 17.50 2.84 6.05
CA PHE A 3 16.12 2.54 6.46
C PHE A 3 15.90 1.04 6.29
N ASP A 4 15.79 0.30 7.39
CA ASP A 4 15.32 -1.09 7.33
C ASP A 4 13.82 -1.13 7.63
N LEU A 5 13.03 -1.06 6.57
CA LEU A 5 11.56 -1.14 6.61
C LEU A 5 11.06 -2.58 6.65
N THR A 6 11.97 -3.56 6.62
CA THR A 6 11.62 -4.97 6.43
C THR A 6 11.61 -5.76 7.73
N ALA A 7 12.29 -5.30 8.78
CA ALA A 7 12.41 -6.05 10.04
C ALA A 7 11.07 -6.53 10.65
N PRO A 8 9.95 -5.77 10.64
CA PRO A 8 8.66 -6.27 11.15
C PRO A 8 7.90 -7.15 10.13
N PHE A 9 8.43 -7.35 8.92
CA PHE A 9 7.72 -7.91 7.76
C PHE A 9 8.59 -8.84 6.89
N GLN A 10 9.66 -9.41 7.46
CA GLN A 10 10.51 -10.40 6.79
C GLN A 10 9.83 -11.77 6.68
N ALA A 11 10.16 -12.49 5.60
CA ALA A 11 9.45 -13.69 5.14
C ALA A 11 9.65 -14.97 5.98
N GLU A 12 10.30 -14.89 7.14
CA GLU A 12 10.49 -16.02 8.07
C GLU A 12 9.45 -16.00 9.19
N PHE A 13 8.15 -15.93 8.89
CA PHE A 13 7.11 -15.91 9.92
C PHE A 13 5.84 -16.66 9.45
N SER A 14 5.19 -17.34 10.40
CA SER A 14 4.25 -18.48 10.27
C SER A 14 2.93 -18.19 9.52
N ILE A 15 2.11 -19.22 9.30
CA ILE A 15 0.79 -19.18 8.61
C ILE A 15 -0.18 -18.13 9.20
N ARG A 16 -0.01 -17.72 10.46
CA ARG A 16 -0.75 -16.61 11.09
C ARG A 16 -0.49 -15.26 10.40
N ASP A 17 0.74 -15.01 9.95
CA ASP A 17 1.15 -13.74 9.37
C ASP A 17 0.44 -13.45 8.02
N GLN A 18 0.06 -14.50 7.28
CA GLN A 18 -0.73 -14.35 6.04
C GLN A 18 -2.15 -13.83 6.26
N ILE A 19 -2.76 -14.12 7.41
CA ILE A 19 -4.09 -13.61 7.79
C ILE A 19 -3.97 -12.14 8.19
N ASP A 20 -2.90 -11.80 8.93
CA ASP A 20 -2.62 -10.45 9.39
C ASP A 20 -2.27 -9.50 8.25
N HIS A 21 -1.63 -9.99 7.18
CA HIS A 21 -1.33 -9.20 5.98
C HIS A 21 -2.57 -8.69 5.21
N ARG A 22 -3.74 -9.33 5.37
CA ARG A 22 -5.01 -8.90 4.75
C ARG A 22 -5.83 -7.97 5.64
N ARG A 23 -5.46 -7.81 6.92
CA ARG A 23 -6.17 -6.92 7.84
C ARG A 23 -6.00 -5.47 7.41
N LYS A 24 -7.04 -4.68 7.66
CA LYS A 24 -7.00 -3.23 7.51
C LYS A 24 -6.06 -2.68 8.58
N VAL A 25 -5.19 -1.75 8.20
CA VAL A 25 -4.15 -1.23 9.09
C VAL A 25 -4.54 0.14 9.64
N VAL A 26 -4.39 0.34 10.94
CA VAL A 26 -4.48 1.65 11.60
C VAL A 26 -3.06 2.03 12.02
N ILE A 27 -2.61 3.23 11.67
CA ILE A 27 -1.23 3.65 11.92
C ILE A 27 -1.26 4.93 12.74
N ILE A 28 -0.77 4.85 13.96
CA ILE A 28 -0.74 5.97 14.90
C ILE A 28 0.71 6.40 15.07
N SER A 29 1.00 7.61 14.62
CA SER A 29 2.34 8.19 14.70
C SER A 29 2.36 9.26 15.78
N ILE A 30 3.43 9.33 16.56
CA ILE A 30 3.74 10.50 17.38
C ILE A 30 4.96 11.22 16.81
N ALA A 31 4.87 12.53 16.69
CA ALA A 31 5.97 13.39 16.30
C ALA A 31 5.98 14.68 17.11
N GLY A 32 7.12 15.36 17.11
CA GLY A 32 7.33 16.58 17.89
C GLY A 32 8.76 16.69 18.40
N ALA A 33 9.04 17.75 19.16
CA ALA A 33 10.39 18.08 19.59
C ALA A 33 11.08 16.98 20.41
N PHE A 34 12.41 16.98 20.35
CA PHE A 34 13.27 16.10 21.12
C PHE A 34 13.10 16.32 22.63
N ARG A 35 13.14 15.22 23.39
CA ARG A 35 13.03 15.20 24.87
C ARG A 35 11.73 15.75 25.44
N LYS A 36 10.66 15.75 24.65
CA LYS A 36 9.32 16.20 25.08
C LYS A 36 8.36 15.06 25.47
N GLY A 37 8.90 13.90 25.86
CA GLY A 37 8.11 12.79 26.40
C GLY A 37 7.18 12.10 25.38
N LYS A 38 7.62 11.95 24.12
CA LYS A 38 6.88 11.25 23.05
C LYS A 38 6.72 9.76 23.33
N SER A 39 7.82 9.03 23.50
CA SER A 39 7.82 7.60 23.82
C SER A 39 7.08 7.33 25.15
N PHE A 40 7.19 8.25 26.12
CA PHE A 40 6.40 8.22 27.35
C PHE A 40 4.89 8.29 27.08
N LEU A 41 4.45 9.18 26.17
CA LEU A 41 3.04 9.28 25.76
C LEU A 41 2.59 8.02 25.00
N LEU A 42 3.40 7.54 24.05
CA LEU A 42 3.12 6.32 23.30
C LEU A 42 2.93 5.09 24.18
N ASN A 43 3.67 5.00 25.29
CA ASN A 43 3.53 3.86 26.19
C ASN A 43 2.15 3.81 26.88
N PHE A 44 1.45 4.95 27.06
CA PHE A 44 0.04 4.92 27.50
C PHE A 44 -0.88 4.37 26.42
N PHE A 45 -0.61 4.69 25.15
CA PHE A 45 -1.37 4.16 24.02
C PHE A 45 -1.14 2.65 23.88
N LEU A 46 0.11 2.23 24.03
CA LEU A 46 0.50 0.83 24.02
C LEU A 46 -0.20 0.04 25.13
N GLU A 47 -0.14 0.53 26.36
CA GLU A 47 -0.81 -0.09 27.52
C GLU A 47 -2.32 -0.19 27.28
N TYR A 48 -2.96 0.90 26.85
CA TYR A 48 -4.39 0.91 26.54
C TYR A 48 -4.76 -0.14 25.48
N LEU A 49 -4.01 -0.20 24.37
CA LEU A 49 -4.29 -1.11 23.27
C LEU A 49 -4.10 -2.58 23.68
N TYR A 50 -3.08 -2.90 24.49
CA TYR A 50 -2.91 -4.25 25.03
C TYR A 50 -4.02 -4.62 26.02
N CYS A 51 -4.38 -3.73 26.94
CA CYS A 51 -5.52 -3.95 27.85
C CYS A 51 -6.83 -4.13 27.06
N LEU A 52 -7.05 -3.33 26.02
CA LEU A 52 -8.23 -3.41 25.16
C LEU A 52 -8.26 -4.74 24.38
N GLN A 53 -7.16 -5.14 23.75
CA GLN A 53 -7.06 -6.42 23.06
C GLN A 53 -7.35 -7.58 24.01
N LYS A 54 -6.75 -7.57 25.21
CA LYS A 54 -6.98 -8.60 26.23
C LYS A 54 -8.43 -8.60 26.72
N ALA A 55 -9.04 -7.43 26.88
CA ALA A 55 -10.43 -7.29 27.28
C ALA A 55 -11.38 -7.90 26.23
N GLN A 56 -11.15 -7.62 24.95
CA GLN A 56 -11.92 -8.18 23.83
C GLN A 56 -11.75 -9.70 23.70
N GLN A 57 -10.53 -10.22 23.86
CA GLN A 57 -10.26 -11.66 23.75
C GLN A 57 -10.88 -12.50 24.87
N ASN A 58 -11.01 -11.93 26.07
CA ASN A 58 -11.53 -12.63 27.24
C ASN A 58 -12.96 -12.24 27.60
N ASP A 59 -13.60 -11.36 26.81
CA ASP A 59 -14.94 -10.81 27.06
C ASP A 59 -15.09 -10.21 28.47
N ILE A 60 -14.11 -9.43 28.90
CA ILE A 60 -14.09 -8.75 30.19
C ILE A 60 -14.20 -7.23 30.03
N ALA A 61 -14.66 -6.55 31.08
CA ALA A 61 -14.66 -5.10 31.11
C ALA A 61 -13.21 -4.55 30.99
N LEU A 62 -13.04 -3.52 30.16
CA LEU A 62 -11.75 -2.83 30.03
C LEU A 62 -11.43 -2.08 31.33
N ASP A 63 -10.48 -2.62 32.08
CA ASP A 63 -9.82 -1.89 33.16
C ASP A 63 -8.37 -1.61 32.77
N TRP A 64 -8.01 -0.32 32.77
CA TRP A 64 -6.69 0.14 32.37
C TRP A 64 -6.28 1.39 33.17
N LEU A 65 -4.96 1.60 33.25
CA LEU A 65 -4.35 2.69 34.02
C LEU A 65 -4.70 2.66 35.51
N THR A 66 -4.59 1.50 36.14
CA THR A 66 -4.75 1.32 37.59
C THR A 66 -3.50 1.81 38.34
N ASP A 67 -3.59 2.02 39.65
CA ASP A 67 -2.46 2.51 40.45
C ASP A 67 -1.26 1.56 40.48
N ASP A 68 -1.50 0.26 40.32
CA ASP A 68 -0.47 -0.78 40.26
C ASP A 68 0.15 -0.92 38.86
N THR A 69 -0.40 -0.24 37.86
CA THR A 69 0.12 -0.27 36.49
C THR A 69 1.50 0.36 36.43
N GLN A 70 2.42 -0.32 35.74
CA GLN A 70 3.72 0.21 35.39
C GLN A 70 3.81 0.37 33.87
N ILE A 71 3.94 1.61 33.41
CA ILE A 71 4.02 1.93 31.99
C ILE A 71 5.36 1.45 31.41
N GLN A 72 5.30 0.45 30.52
CA GLN A 72 6.43 -0.13 29.80
C GLN A 72 6.19 -0.08 28.29
N GLY A 73 7.22 -0.35 27.48
CA GLY A 73 7.11 -0.31 26.02
C GLY A 73 8.35 0.27 25.35
N PHE A 74 8.13 1.29 24.52
CA PHE A 74 9.20 2.06 23.89
C PHE A 74 10.18 2.56 24.95
N HIS A 75 11.48 2.44 24.65
CA HIS A 75 12.52 2.90 25.57
C HIS A 75 12.41 4.42 25.77
N TRP A 76 12.38 4.83 27.03
CA TRP A 76 12.39 6.24 27.42
C TRP A 76 13.29 6.42 28.64
N ARG A 77 14.02 7.53 28.68
CA ARG A 77 14.84 7.93 29.84
C ARG A 77 14.80 9.42 30.08
N SER A 78 15.04 9.85 31.32
CA SER A 78 15.41 11.24 31.62
C SER A 78 16.89 11.47 31.30
N GLY A 79 17.26 12.66 30.82
CA GLY A 79 18.65 13.02 30.46
C GLY A 79 18.82 13.62 29.05
N ALA A 80 19.97 14.25 28.79
CA ALA A 80 20.20 15.08 27.60
C ALA A 80 20.61 14.31 26.32
N LYS A 81 21.16 13.09 26.43
CA LYS A 81 21.65 12.29 25.29
C LYS A 81 20.51 11.54 24.61
N ARG A 82 20.55 11.33 23.28
CA ARG A 82 19.50 10.71 22.42
C ARG A 82 19.07 9.30 22.81
N ASP A 83 17.85 8.92 22.44
CA ASP A 83 17.33 7.53 22.54
C ASP A 83 16.94 6.95 21.20
N THR A 84 16.15 7.69 20.42
CA THR A 84 15.56 7.22 19.16
C THR A 84 16.19 7.93 17.96
N THR A 85 16.66 7.18 16.96
CA THR A 85 17.09 7.69 15.64
C THR A 85 16.18 7.18 14.55
N GLY A 86 15.66 8.05 13.67
CA GLY A 86 14.75 7.67 12.59
C GLY A 86 13.30 7.48 13.03
N ILE A 87 12.58 6.54 12.39
CA ILE A 87 11.20 6.17 12.71
C ILE A 87 11.21 4.72 13.19
N TRP A 88 10.64 4.48 14.36
CA TRP A 88 10.50 3.16 14.96
C TRP A 88 9.06 2.71 14.88
N ILE A 89 8.85 1.44 14.57
CA ILE A 89 7.53 0.80 14.59
C ILE A 89 7.53 -0.19 15.74
N TRP A 90 6.45 -0.24 16.52
CA TRP A 90 6.30 -1.30 17.52
C TRP A 90 6.29 -2.67 16.85
N GLY A 91 7.05 -3.62 17.40
CA GLY A 91 7.41 -4.85 16.69
C GLY A 91 6.23 -5.77 16.34
N GLU A 92 5.18 -5.78 17.16
CA GLU A 92 4.00 -6.62 16.95
C GLU A 92 2.75 -5.76 16.69
N PRO A 93 2.00 -6.00 15.59
CA PRO A 93 0.71 -5.34 15.38
C PRO A 93 -0.31 -5.74 16.44
N ILE A 94 -1.02 -4.76 17.00
CA ILE A 94 -2.05 -5.01 18.02
C ILE A 94 -3.40 -5.18 17.33
N MET A 95 -4.03 -6.34 17.52
CA MET A 95 -5.29 -6.67 16.88
C MET A 95 -6.45 -6.14 17.74
N ILE A 96 -7.23 -5.22 17.19
CA ILE A 96 -8.39 -4.61 17.85
C ILE A 96 -9.64 -4.89 17.03
N ASP A 97 -10.66 -5.46 17.66
CA ASP A 97 -11.96 -5.66 17.02
C ASP A 97 -12.74 -4.35 17.03
N SER A 98 -13.13 -3.88 15.85
CA SER A 98 -13.94 -2.68 15.68
C SER A 98 -15.43 -3.02 15.77
N THR A 99 -16.25 -2.01 16.04
CA THR A 99 -17.69 -2.16 16.23
C THR A 99 -18.44 -2.54 14.95
N ASN A 100 -17.78 -2.45 13.79
CA ASN A 100 -18.31 -2.92 12.51
C ASN A 100 -18.09 -4.43 12.28
N GLY A 101 -17.52 -5.16 13.24
CA GLY A 101 -17.24 -6.59 13.14
C GLY A 101 -15.94 -6.93 12.41
N GLU A 102 -15.13 -5.94 12.05
CA GLU A 102 -13.80 -6.14 11.45
C GLU A 102 -12.71 -6.01 12.51
N THR A 103 -11.68 -6.85 12.43
CA THR A 103 -10.45 -6.66 13.23
C THR A 103 -9.45 -5.80 12.46
N TYR A 104 -8.91 -4.79 13.12
CA TYR A 104 -7.85 -3.93 12.61
C TYR A 104 -6.50 -4.30 13.21
N ALA A 105 -5.45 -4.18 12.40
CA ALA A 105 -4.07 -4.24 12.85
C ALA A 105 -3.60 -2.83 13.18
N VAL A 106 -3.39 -2.54 14.46
CA VAL A 106 -2.94 -1.23 14.95
C VAL A 106 -1.42 -1.21 15.07
N LEU A 107 -0.77 -0.25 14.41
CA LEU A 107 0.66 0.00 14.45
C LEU A 107 0.94 1.33 15.14
N LEU A 108 1.92 1.33 16.04
CA LEU A 108 2.43 2.53 16.69
C LEU A 108 3.79 2.92 16.11
N LEU A 109 3.91 4.18 15.70
CA LEU A 109 5.12 4.77 15.14
C LEU A 109 5.68 5.81 16.11
N ASP A 110 6.90 5.59 16.59
CA ASP A 110 7.67 6.59 17.35
C ASP A 110 8.66 7.27 16.42
N THR A 111 8.48 8.56 16.17
CA THR A 111 9.46 9.33 15.41
C THR A 111 10.54 9.89 16.32
N GLN A 112 11.75 9.97 15.79
CA GLN A 112 12.79 10.80 16.38
C GLN A 112 12.25 12.19 16.69
N GLY A 113 12.66 12.72 17.84
CA GLY A 113 12.31 14.07 18.19
C GLY A 113 13.01 15.07 17.28
N THR A 114 12.23 16.02 16.75
CA THR A 114 12.79 17.12 15.98
C THR A 114 13.76 17.94 16.84
N PHE A 115 14.82 18.50 16.25
CA PHE A 115 15.74 19.46 16.91
C PHE A 115 16.67 18.89 17.99
N ASP A 116 17.53 17.96 17.60
CA ASP A 116 18.67 17.56 18.42
C ASP A 116 19.98 18.13 17.86
N ASN A 117 21.04 18.25 18.68
CA ASN A 117 22.28 18.97 18.31
C ASN A 117 23.15 18.29 17.21
N THR A 118 22.65 17.29 16.50
CA THR A 118 23.44 16.43 15.58
C THR A 118 22.64 16.00 14.35
N SER A 119 21.30 16.06 14.38
CA SER A 119 20.48 15.85 13.18
C SER A 119 20.13 17.21 12.59
N THR A 120 20.26 17.34 11.28
CA THR A 120 19.87 18.57 10.61
C THR A 120 18.36 18.76 10.73
N TYR A 121 17.93 20.03 10.76
CA TYR A 121 16.52 20.42 10.73
C TYR A 121 15.74 19.68 9.63
N GLN A 122 16.37 19.54 8.45
CA GLN A 122 15.78 18.83 7.31
C GLN A 122 15.46 17.37 7.60
N LEU A 123 16.34 16.63 8.28
CA LEU A 123 16.07 15.22 8.63
C LEU A 123 14.89 15.08 9.58
N CYS A 124 14.74 16.03 10.49
CA CYS A 124 13.64 16.09 11.44
C CYS A 124 12.31 16.34 10.73
N THR A 125 12.29 17.31 9.81
CA THR A 125 11.12 17.61 8.98
C THR A 125 10.78 16.45 8.04
N SER A 126 11.78 15.76 7.48
CA SER A 126 11.56 14.57 6.63
C SER A 126 10.95 13.41 7.43
N ALA A 127 11.43 13.15 8.64
CA ALA A 127 10.86 12.12 9.50
C ALA A 127 9.40 12.44 9.88
N PHE A 128 9.12 13.71 10.22
CA PHE A 128 7.76 14.17 10.49
C PHE A 128 6.86 14.00 9.26
N ALA A 129 7.31 14.49 8.10
CA ALA A 129 6.62 14.38 6.82
C ALA A 129 6.27 12.94 6.45
N LEU A 130 7.26 12.06 6.49
CA LEU A 130 7.09 10.64 6.22
C LEU A 130 6.10 10.01 7.20
N SER A 131 6.23 10.30 8.50
CA SER A 131 5.34 9.74 9.52
C SER A 131 3.88 10.15 9.35
N THR A 132 3.62 11.41 9.00
CA THR A 132 2.27 11.93 8.74
C THR A 132 1.66 11.26 7.52
N MET A 133 2.43 11.11 6.44
CA MET A 133 1.97 10.45 5.22
C MET A 133 1.60 8.98 5.45
N LEU A 134 2.36 8.28 6.29
CA LEU A 134 2.12 6.88 6.62
C LEU A 134 0.96 6.70 7.60
N SER A 135 0.78 7.61 8.55
CA SER A 135 -0.20 7.49 9.63
C SER A 135 -1.64 7.73 9.19
N SER A 136 -2.59 7.05 9.81
CA SER A 136 -4.00 7.44 9.82
C SER A 136 -4.29 8.47 10.92
N MET A 137 -3.53 8.44 12.01
CA MET A 137 -3.56 9.44 13.06
C MET A 137 -2.15 9.95 13.35
N GLN A 138 -1.93 11.23 13.11
CA GLN A 138 -0.69 11.92 13.47
C GLN A 138 -0.89 12.68 14.78
N VAL A 139 -0.21 12.25 15.84
CA VAL A 139 -0.14 12.96 17.11
C VAL A 139 1.05 13.91 17.07
N TYR A 140 0.77 15.20 17.18
CA TYR A 140 1.77 16.25 17.24
C TYR A 140 1.96 16.72 18.68
N ASN A 141 2.99 16.18 19.33
CA ASN A 141 3.32 16.40 20.73
C ASN A 141 4.18 17.67 20.88
N LEU A 142 3.53 18.73 21.38
CA LEU A 142 4.11 20.04 21.65
C LEU A 142 4.16 20.29 23.16
N VAL A 143 4.99 21.23 23.61
CA VAL A 143 5.12 21.57 25.04
C VAL A 143 4.86 23.05 25.23
N ASP A 144 4.20 23.39 26.31
CA ASP A 144 3.74 24.72 26.71
C ASP A 144 2.67 25.31 25.77
N CYS A 145 2.98 25.53 24.50
CA CYS A 145 2.09 26.19 23.54
C CYS A 145 2.33 25.73 22.09
N ILE A 146 1.43 26.13 21.19
CA ILE A 146 1.63 26.02 19.74
C ILE A 146 2.35 27.28 19.27
N GLN A 147 3.56 27.12 18.76
CA GLN A 147 4.39 28.20 18.22
C GLN A 147 4.28 28.27 16.67
N GLU A 148 4.63 29.41 16.07
CA GLU A 148 4.52 29.59 14.60
C GLU A 148 5.49 28.68 13.81
N ASP A 149 6.65 28.36 14.36
CA ASP A 149 7.59 27.39 13.80
C ASP A 149 6.97 25.98 13.77
N SER A 150 6.21 25.63 14.80
CA SER A 150 5.49 24.37 14.89
C SER A 150 4.42 24.26 13.81
N LEU A 151 3.72 25.36 13.48
CA LEU A 151 2.78 25.43 12.36
C LEU A 151 3.51 25.42 11.01
N SER A 152 4.68 26.05 10.93
CA SER A 152 5.50 26.10 9.71
C SER A 152 5.98 24.72 9.27
N HIS A 153 6.16 23.75 10.17
CA HIS A 153 6.42 22.34 9.80
C HIS A 153 5.29 21.70 8.99
N LEU A 154 4.07 22.25 9.08
CA LEU A 154 2.92 21.74 8.35
C LEU A 154 2.84 22.28 6.90
N SER A 155 3.71 23.22 6.53
CA SER A 155 3.70 23.86 5.20
C SER A 155 3.82 22.85 4.04
N LEU A 156 4.69 21.85 4.17
CA LEU A 156 4.83 20.80 3.17
C LEU A 156 3.52 20.05 2.91
N PHE A 157 2.76 19.76 3.98
CA PHE A 157 1.47 19.08 3.86
C PHE A 157 0.41 19.97 3.26
N VAL A 158 0.48 21.27 3.56
CA VAL A 158 -0.38 22.29 2.98
C VAL A 158 -0.15 22.40 1.47
N GLU A 159 1.11 22.49 1.02
CA GLU A 159 1.43 22.54 -0.41
C GLU A 159 1.06 21.25 -1.14
N TYR A 160 1.39 20.10 -0.55
CA TYR A 160 0.99 18.80 -1.10
C TYR A 160 -0.52 18.65 -1.11
N GLY A 161 -1.20 19.05 -0.04
CA GLY A 161 -2.64 18.95 0.06
C GLY A 161 -3.35 19.83 -0.95
N ARG A 162 -2.83 21.03 -1.24
CA ARG A 162 -3.32 21.87 -2.33
C ARG A 162 -3.18 21.18 -3.70
N MET A 163 -2.03 20.54 -3.98
CA MET A 163 -1.83 19.81 -5.23
C MET A 163 -2.75 18.59 -5.33
N ALA A 164 -2.83 17.79 -4.27
CA ALA A 164 -3.69 16.64 -4.19
C ALA A 164 -5.16 17.06 -4.34
N LEU A 165 -5.64 18.08 -3.63
CA LEU A 165 -7.01 18.56 -3.78
C LEU A 165 -7.30 19.10 -5.18
N ASN A 166 -6.32 19.58 -5.95
CA ASN A 166 -6.58 20.02 -7.33
C ASN A 166 -6.66 18.85 -8.31
N GLU A 167 -5.78 17.84 -8.20
CA GLU A 167 -5.72 16.70 -9.12
C GLU A 167 -6.56 15.48 -8.69
N MET A 168 -6.91 15.41 -7.40
CA MET A 168 -7.52 14.26 -6.73
C MET A 168 -8.84 14.61 -6.02
N GLN A 169 -9.58 15.65 -6.45
CA GLN A 169 -10.84 16.10 -5.79
C GLN A 169 -11.80 14.96 -5.44
N GLN A 170 -11.91 13.96 -6.33
CA GLN A 170 -12.77 12.79 -6.14
C GLN A 170 -12.40 11.89 -4.95
N PHE A 171 -11.19 12.02 -4.41
CA PHE A 171 -10.66 11.17 -3.33
C PHE A 171 -10.72 11.83 -1.95
N GLY A 172 -11.17 13.09 -1.86
CA GLY A 172 -11.27 13.83 -0.61
C GLY A 172 -9.93 14.38 -0.11
N THR A 173 -9.83 14.59 1.20
CA THR A 173 -8.61 15.15 1.81
C THR A 173 -7.47 14.13 1.84
N PRO A 174 -6.21 14.58 1.67
CA PRO A 174 -5.05 13.70 1.58
C PRO A 174 -4.68 13.00 2.91
N PHE A 175 -5.00 13.63 4.04
CA PHE A 175 -4.69 13.13 5.37
C PHE A 175 -5.96 12.96 6.21
N GLN A 176 -5.91 12.04 7.18
CA GLN A 176 -7.04 11.67 8.02
C GLN A 176 -7.07 12.55 9.28
N SER A 177 -6.39 12.13 10.36
CA SER A 177 -6.48 12.82 11.65
C SER A 177 -5.16 13.47 12.06
N LEU A 178 -5.20 14.74 12.45
CA LEU A 178 -4.11 15.44 13.13
C LEU A 178 -4.52 15.76 14.57
N VAL A 179 -3.72 15.37 15.55
CA VAL A 179 -4.01 15.58 16.97
C VAL A 179 -2.90 16.41 17.59
N PHE A 180 -3.19 17.67 17.91
CA PHE A 180 -2.30 18.49 18.72
C PHE A 180 -2.39 18.03 20.18
N VAL A 181 -1.27 17.64 20.77
CA VAL A 181 -1.18 17.33 22.21
C VAL A 181 -0.23 18.32 22.85
N ILE A 182 -0.78 19.24 23.63
CA ILE A 182 -0.01 20.30 24.29
C ILE A 182 0.30 19.84 25.71
N ARG A 183 1.56 19.49 25.93
CA ARG A 183 2.08 19.04 27.22
C ARG A 183 2.39 20.23 28.11
N ASP A 184 2.31 20.01 29.42
CA ASP A 184 2.70 20.97 30.45
C ASP A 184 1.99 22.33 30.29
N PHE A 185 0.73 22.32 29.83
CA PHE A 185 -0.03 23.54 29.57
C PHE A 185 -0.21 24.39 30.83
N LYS A 186 0.07 25.69 30.72
CA LYS A 186 0.29 26.59 31.86
C LYS A 186 -0.93 27.43 32.26
N SER A 187 -1.94 27.56 31.40
CA SER A 187 -3.06 28.50 31.59
C SER A 187 -4.44 27.81 31.68
N PRO A 188 -4.66 26.86 32.61
CA PRO A 188 -5.91 26.11 32.69
C PRO A 188 -7.14 26.97 33.02
N ASP A 189 -6.93 28.14 33.62
CA ASP A 189 -8.01 29.09 33.96
C ASP A 189 -8.61 29.76 32.71
N GLU A 190 -7.82 29.91 31.64
CA GLU A 190 -8.27 30.46 30.36
C GLU A 190 -8.84 29.35 29.46
N PHE A 191 -8.12 28.21 29.40
CA PHE A 191 -8.51 27.04 28.62
C PHE A 191 -8.37 25.78 29.48
N ALA A 192 -9.50 25.19 29.86
CA ALA A 192 -9.53 23.98 30.68
C ALA A 192 -8.73 22.83 30.04
N PHE A 193 -8.20 21.92 30.85
CA PHE A 193 -7.53 20.73 30.35
C PHE A 193 -8.47 19.82 29.53
N GLY A 194 -7.88 18.97 28.69
CA GLY A 194 -8.60 18.03 27.85
C GLY A 194 -8.97 18.58 26.47
N MET A 195 -9.94 17.94 25.82
CA MET A 195 -10.30 18.20 24.42
C MET A 195 -11.06 19.53 24.24
N GLU A 196 -11.98 19.85 25.15
CA GLU A 196 -12.88 21.00 24.99
C GLU A 196 -12.10 22.32 25.08
N GLY A 197 -11.26 22.48 26.10
CA GLY A 197 -10.37 23.64 26.18
C GLY A 197 -9.32 23.63 25.07
N GLY A 198 -8.83 22.46 24.66
CA GLY A 198 -7.91 22.34 23.53
C GLY A 198 -8.51 22.81 22.20
N LYS A 199 -9.78 22.50 21.93
CA LYS A 199 -10.51 23.01 20.76
C LYS A 199 -10.55 24.53 20.76
N ARG A 200 -10.98 25.15 21.87
CA ARG A 200 -11.03 26.61 22.01
C ARG A 200 -9.65 27.25 21.90
N TYR A 201 -8.62 26.63 22.47
CA TYR A 201 -7.24 27.08 22.38
C TYR A 201 -6.75 27.03 20.93
N LEU A 202 -6.97 25.93 20.21
CA LEU A 202 -6.57 25.79 18.81
C LEU A 202 -7.27 26.82 17.91
N GLU A 203 -8.57 27.04 18.10
CA GLU A 203 -9.33 28.08 17.39
C GLU A 203 -8.73 29.48 17.61
N SER A 204 -8.25 29.77 18.84
CA SER A 204 -7.58 31.04 19.14
C SER A 204 -6.23 31.17 18.43
N VAL A 205 -5.44 30.09 18.33
CA VAL A 205 -4.13 30.06 17.67
C VAL A 205 -4.25 30.17 16.14
N LEU A 206 -5.27 29.51 15.57
CA LEU A 206 -5.54 29.52 14.14
C LEU A 206 -6.32 30.77 13.69
N LYS A 207 -6.72 31.65 14.62
CA LYS A 207 -7.37 32.91 14.29
C LYS A 207 -6.43 33.78 13.46
N LYS A 208 -6.93 34.22 12.30
CA LYS A 208 -6.19 35.08 11.37
C LYS A 208 -6.26 36.53 11.80
N THR A 209 -5.17 37.26 11.62
CA THR A 209 -5.14 38.72 11.71
C THR A 209 -4.66 39.32 10.37
N PRO A 210 -5.16 40.50 9.97
CA PRO A 210 -4.77 41.12 8.71
C PRO A 210 -3.27 41.47 8.66
N ASP A 211 -2.64 41.68 9.82
CA ASP A 211 -1.23 42.04 9.96
C ASP A 211 -0.26 40.85 9.83
N GLN A 212 -0.78 39.60 9.76
CA GLN A 212 0.04 38.42 9.60
C GLN A 212 0.61 38.30 8.16
N PRO A 213 1.86 37.81 8.02
CA PRO A 213 2.41 37.39 6.73
C PRO A 213 1.50 36.44 5.96
N GLU A 214 1.49 36.55 4.63
CA GLU A 214 0.67 35.70 3.76
C GLU A 214 0.96 34.20 3.94
N GLU A 215 2.22 33.83 4.14
CA GLU A 215 2.66 32.46 4.41
C GLU A 215 1.95 31.87 5.65
N LEU A 216 1.89 32.62 6.74
CA LEU A 216 1.26 32.20 7.99
C LEU A 216 -0.27 32.12 7.89
N ARG A 217 -0.89 33.01 7.10
CA ARG A 217 -2.34 32.97 6.81
C ARG A 217 -2.68 31.76 5.94
N SER A 218 -1.87 31.48 4.92
CA SER A 218 -2.02 30.36 4.01
C SER A 218 -1.99 29.00 4.72
N VAL A 219 -1.05 28.82 5.66
CA VAL A 219 -0.98 27.59 6.49
C VAL A 219 -2.27 27.41 7.30
N ARG A 220 -2.79 28.47 7.94
CA ARG A 220 -4.03 28.42 8.73
C ARG A 220 -5.26 28.12 7.87
N ASP A 221 -5.33 28.69 6.67
CA ASP A 221 -6.42 28.47 5.72
C ASP A 221 -6.46 27.02 5.22
N GLN A 222 -5.29 26.42 5.03
CA GLN A 222 -5.17 25.13 4.34
C GLN A 222 -5.00 23.93 5.28
N ILE A 223 -4.64 24.15 6.55
CA ILE A 223 -4.58 23.05 7.53
C ILE A 223 -5.92 22.30 7.59
N HIS A 224 -7.05 23.02 7.60
CA HIS A 224 -8.39 22.42 7.61
C HIS A 224 -8.77 21.72 6.29
N SER A 225 -8.15 22.07 5.16
CA SER A 225 -8.41 21.40 3.88
C SER A 225 -7.59 20.12 3.71
N CYS A 226 -6.46 19.99 4.43
CA CYS A 226 -5.55 18.85 4.29
C CYS A 226 -5.94 17.65 5.16
N PHE A 227 -6.57 17.86 6.30
CA PHE A 227 -6.93 16.82 7.27
C PHE A 227 -8.44 16.66 7.39
N GLN A 228 -8.94 15.42 7.43
CA GLN A 228 -10.36 15.13 7.68
C GLN A 228 -10.81 15.61 9.06
N GLN A 229 -9.92 15.44 10.05
CA GLN A 229 -10.19 15.77 11.44
C GLN A 229 -8.96 16.38 12.09
N ILE A 230 -9.19 17.43 12.88
CA ILE A 230 -8.15 18.07 13.69
C ILE A 230 -8.65 18.14 15.12
N PHE A 231 -7.88 17.57 16.04
CA PHE A 231 -8.15 17.58 17.46
C PHE A 231 -7.04 18.32 18.21
N CYS A 232 -7.36 18.86 19.38
CA CYS A 232 -6.39 19.46 20.27
C CYS A 232 -6.70 19.06 21.71
N TYR A 233 -5.69 18.59 22.44
CA TYR A 233 -5.77 18.20 23.84
C TYR A 233 -4.74 18.97 24.65
N LEU A 234 -5.20 19.59 25.74
CA LEU A 234 -4.33 20.27 26.70
C LEU A 234 -4.08 19.36 27.90
N LEU A 235 -2.81 19.00 28.12
CA LEU A 235 -2.41 18.13 29.22
C LEU A 235 -1.66 18.92 30.30
N PRO A 236 -1.95 18.67 31.59
CA PRO A 236 -1.19 19.26 32.68
C PRO A 236 0.23 18.66 32.76
N HIS A 237 1.08 19.26 33.59
CA HIS A 237 2.38 18.68 33.90
C HIS A 237 2.24 17.32 34.64
N PRO A 238 2.99 16.26 34.24
CA PRO A 238 2.83 14.90 34.79
C PRO A 238 3.28 14.76 36.24
N GLY A 239 4.07 15.72 36.74
CA GLY A 239 4.55 15.81 38.12
C GLY A 239 6.08 15.85 38.20
N HIS A 240 6.61 16.55 39.21
CA HIS A 240 8.07 16.74 39.38
C HIS A 240 8.85 15.44 39.46
N ARG A 241 8.28 14.38 40.06
CA ARG A 241 8.92 13.06 40.15
C ARG A 241 9.21 12.46 38.77
N VAL A 242 8.33 12.67 37.79
CA VAL A 242 8.48 12.18 36.42
C VAL A 242 9.54 12.98 35.66
N ALA A 243 9.56 14.30 35.86
CA ALA A 243 10.44 15.21 35.13
C ALA A 243 11.89 15.18 35.65
N GLU A 244 12.09 15.10 36.98
CA GLU A 244 13.37 15.42 37.62
C GLU A 244 14.14 14.19 38.11
N ARG A 245 13.49 13.04 38.30
CA ARG A 245 14.14 11.85 38.87
C ARG A 245 14.47 10.81 37.80
N SER A 246 15.75 10.43 37.72
CA SER A 246 16.20 9.28 36.93
C SER A 246 15.64 7.94 37.42
N SER A 247 15.06 7.91 38.63
CA SER A 247 14.49 6.71 39.26
C SER A 247 13.02 6.46 38.92
N PHE A 248 12.34 7.35 38.19
CA PHE A 248 10.96 7.09 37.80
C PHE A 248 10.92 5.90 36.83
N LYS A 249 10.22 4.84 37.21
CA LYS A 249 10.12 3.58 36.43
C LYS A 249 8.80 3.40 35.71
N GLY A 250 7.98 4.45 35.61
CA GLY A 250 6.69 4.39 34.91
C GLY A 250 5.49 4.01 35.79
N HIS A 251 5.61 3.96 37.13
CA HIS A 251 4.47 3.61 37.99
C HIS A 251 3.39 4.69 37.96
N VAL A 252 2.16 4.30 37.65
CA VAL A 252 1.01 5.21 37.50
C VAL A 252 0.69 5.95 38.80
N ARG A 253 0.78 5.29 39.96
CA ARG A 253 0.59 5.94 41.28
C ARG A 253 1.47 7.17 41.55
N GLU A 254 2.62 7.26 40.90
CA GLU A 254 3.56 8.38 41.06
C GLU A 254 3.21 9.60 40.19
N LEU A 255 2.27 9.45 39.25
CA LEU A 255 1.79 10.52 38.39
C LEU A 255 0.85 11.47 39.13
N ARG A 256 0.84 12.74 38.75
CA ARG A 256 -0.13 13.71 39.26
C ARG A 256 -1.57 13.25 38.94
N PRO A 257 -2.51 13.24 39.90
CA PRO A 257 -3.87 12.74 39.69
C PRO A 257 -4.59 13.38 38.49
N VAL A 258 -4.52 14.72 38.37
CA VAL A 258 -5.14 15.45 37.25
C VAL A 258 -4.55 15.03 35.90
N PHE A 259 -3.24 14.74 35.83
CA PHE A 259 -2.62 14.23 34.62
C PHE A 259 -3.12 12.84 34.26
N ARG A 260 -3.26 11.94 35.26
CA ARG A 260 -3.81 10.60 35.07
C ARG A 260 -5.23 10.64 34.52
N GLU A 261 -6.06 11.51 35.04
CA GLU A 261 -7.44 11.64 34.58
C GLU A 261 -7.52 12.11 33.12
N GLU A 262 -6.78 13.17 32.78
CA GLU A 262 -6.81 13.74 31.43
C GLU A 262 -6.15 12.82 30.39
N ILE A 263 -5.07 12.12 30.73
CA ILE A 263 -4.46 11.15 29.81
C ILE A 263 -5.37 9.92 29.63
N LYS A 264 -6.11 9.52 30.66
CA LYS A 264 -7.10 8.43 30.58
C LYS A 264 -8.24 8.81 29.63
N LYS A 265 -8.81 10.00 29.78
CA LYS A 265 -9.85 10.53 28.89
C LYS A 265 -9.36 10.64 27.44
N MET A 266 -8.20 11.26 27.23
CA MET A 266 -7.63 11.45 25.89
C MET A 266 -7.36 10.12 25.18
N THR A 267 -6.69 9.19 25.86
CA THR A 267 -6.32 7.90 25.25
C THR A 267 -7.56 7.09 24.88
N ALA A 268 -8.55 7.01 25.76
CA ALA A 268 -9.82 6.35 25.46
C ALA A 268 -10.59 7.04 24.32
N SER A 269 -10.58 8.38 24.27
CA SER A 269 -11.22 9.15 23.19
C SER A 269 -10.57 8.87 21.83
N LEU A 270 -9.24 8.79 21.77
CA LEU A 270 -8.51 8.59 20.52
C LEU A 270 -8.56 7.13 20.03
N LEU A 271 -8.43 6.17 20.95
CA LEU A 271 -8.10 4.78 20.62
C LEU A 271 -9.26 3.79 20.78
N ASN A 272 -10.45 4.25 21.15
CA ASN A 272 -11.57 3.32 21.32
C ASN A 272 -11.98 2.67 19.97
N PRO A 273 -12.59 1.47 20.00
CA PRO A 273 -12.98 0.75 18.79
C PRO A 273 -13.91 1.48 17.81
N HIS A 274 -14.63 2.52 18.26
CA HIS A 274 -15.54 3.32 17.43
C HIS A 274 -14.80 4.44 16.70
N THR A 275 -13.67 4.92 17.23
CA THR A 275 -12.90 6.04 16.66
C THR A 275 -11.73 5.59 15.81
N LEU A 276 -11.23 4.36 16.00
CA LEU A 276 -10.15 3.83 15.18
C LEU A 276 -10.56 3.75 13.71
N GLN A 277 -9.84 4.48 12.87
CA GLN A 277 -10.05 4.48 11.42
C GLN A 277 -8.84 3.88 10.71
N PRO A 278 -9.05 2.88 9.83
CA PRO A 278 -7.97 2.33 9.05
C PRO A 278 -7.40 3.38 8.09
N LYS A 279 -6.12 3.23 7.76
CA LYS A 279 -5.42 4.12 6.85
C LYS A 279 -6.10 4.12 5.49
N THR A 280 -6.40 5.30 4.98
CA THR A 280 -6.88 5.47 3.61
C THR A 280 -5.87 6.26 2.78
N VAL A 281 -5.64 5.83 1.54
CA VAL A 281 -4.89 6.59 0.55
C VAL A 281 -5.70 6.62 -0.74
N ASN A 282 -5.91 7.82 -1.30
CA ASN A 282 -6.75 8.05 -2.49
C ASN A 282 -8.12 7.36 -2.37
N GLY A 283 -8.82 7.58 -1.26
CA GLY A 283 -10.15 6.99 -0.99
C GLY A 283 -10.19 5.47 -0.80
N LYS A 284 -9.07 4.75 -0.95
CA LYS A 284 -8.99 3.30 -0.74
C LYS A 284 -8.49 2.99 0.66
N VAL A 285 -9.13 2.03 1.31
CA VAL A 285 -8.68 1.50 2.60
C VAL A 285 -7.45 0.61 2.41
N MET A 286 -6.42 0.86 3.21
CA MET A 286 -5.15 0.16 3.16
C MET A 286 -5.16 -1.08 4.04
N THR A 287 -4.52 -2.13 3.54
CA THR A 287 -4.19 -3.34 4.31
C THR A 287 -2.71 -3.32 4.66
N CYS A 288 -2.30 -4.12 5.65
CA CYS A 288 -0.89 -4.27 6.01
C CYS A 288 -0.01 -4.56 4.78
N ARG A 289 -0.42 -5.50 3.90
CA ARG A 289 0.32 -5.83 2.69
C ARG A 289 0.48 -4.64 1.74
N LYS A 290 -0.61 -3.93 1.43
CA LYS A 290 -0.54 -2.77 0.52
C LYS A 290 0.33 -1.66 1.10
N MET A 291 0.24 -1.47 2.42
CA MET A 291 1.00 -0.42 3.10
C MET A 291 2.52 -0.61 2.95
N LEU A 292 3.02 -1.84 2.84
CA LEU A 292 4.45 -2.10 2.62
C LEU A 292 4.98 -1.43 1.35
N ASP A 293 4.20 -1.44 0.27
CA ASP A 293 4.59 -0.80 -0.98
C ASP A 293 4.64 0.72 -0.82
N TYR A 294 3.70 1.30 -0.07
CA TYR A 294 3.72 2.72 0.31
C TYR A 294 4.93 3.08 1.19
N PHE A 295 5.26 2.25 2.20
CA PHE A 295 6.44 2.46 3.03
C PHE A 295 7.71 2.51 2.20
N ARG A 296 7.90 1.55 1.28
CA ARG A 296 9.07 1.50 0.40
C ARG A 296 9.16 2.71 -0.51
N GLU A 297 8.05 3.05 -1.17
CA GLU A 297 8.04 4.15 -2.13
C GLU A 297 8.24 5.50 -1.45
N TYR A 298 7.57 5.76 -0.32
CA TYR A 298 7.79 7.00 0.43
C TYR A 298 9.20 7.06 1.00
N ALA A 299 9.73 5.98 1.58
CA ALA A 299 11.11 6.01 2.06
C ALA A 299 12.13 6.29 0.94
N ARG A 300 11.89 5.80 -0.28
CA ARG A 300 12.70 6.12 -1.46
C ARG A 300 12.68 7.62 -1.76
N ILE A 301 11.51 8.24 -1.75
CA ILE A 301 11.33 9.70 -1.98
C ILE A 301 12.01 10.52 -0.88
N PHE A 302 11.91 10.07 0.38
CA PHE A 302 12.47 10.75 1.55
C PHE A 302 13.93 10.37 1.86
N SER A 303 14.57 9.52 1.06
CA SER A 303 15.97 9.12 1.24
C SER A 303 16.99 10.19 0.83
N GLY A 304 16.54 11.24 0.14
CA GLY A 304 17.37 12.37 -0.26
C GLY A 304 17.85 13.21 0.92
N THR A 305 18.79 14.12 0.65
CA THR A 305 19.30 15.06 1.65
C THR A 305 18.35 16.22 1.92
N THR A 306 17.43 16.50 0.99
CA THR A 306 16.43 17.57 1.07
C THR A 306 15.02 16.99 1.20
N LEU A 307 14.10 17.81 1.69
CA LEU A 307 12.67 17.48 1.64
C LEU A 307 12.25 17.28 0.17
N PRO A 308 11.44 16.26 -0.12
CA PRO A 308 10.94 16.04 -1.46
C PRO A 308 9.95 17.13 -1.84
N GLU A 309 9.97 17.53 -3.11
CA GLU A 309 8.95 18.42 -3.64
C GLU A 309 7.57 17.75 -3.57
N PRO A 310 6.49 18.50 -3.28
CA PRO A 310 5.12 17.99 -3.26
C PRO A 310 4.72 17.17 -4.50
N ARG A 311 5.24 17.55 -5.67
CA ARG A 311 5.00 16.85 -6.94
C ARG A 311 5.57 15.42 -6.95
N ASN A 312 6.70 15.19 -6.27
CA ASN A 312 7.29 13.85 -6.16
C ASN A 312 6.40 12.92 -5.34
N ILE A 313 5.78 13.43 -4.27
CA ILE A 313 4.83 12.69 -3.46
C ILE A 313 3.59 12.32 -4.31
N LEU A 314 3.05 13.28 -5.06
CA LEU A 314 1.89 13.07 -5.92
C LEU A 314 2.16 12.02 -7.00
N ASN A 315 3.31 12.12 -7.67
CA ASN A 315 3.76 11.16 -8.68
C ASN A 315 3.95 9.75 -8.12
N ALA A 316 4.48 9.62 -6.91
CA ALA A 316 4.59 8.32 -6.25
C ALA A 316 3.23 7.70 -5.91
N ASN A 317 2.28 8.52 -5.45
CA ASN A 317 0.91 8.06 -5.23
C ASN A 317 0.23 7.62 -6.52
N ALA A 318 0.44 8.36 -7.62
CA ALA A 318 -0.02 7.98 -8.93
C ALA A 318 0.62 6.66 -9.40
N GLN A 319 1.94 6.50 -9.22
CA GLN A 319 2.66 5.28 -9.56
C GLN A 319 2.10 4.07 -8.82
N LEU A 320 1.92 4.13 -7.51
CA LEU A 320 1.36 3.04 -6.71
C LEU A 320 -0.08 2.70 -7.13
N LEU A 321 -0.91 3.73 -7.38
CA LEU A 321 -2.28 3.55 -7.85
C LEU A 321 -2.33 2.85 -9.21
N PHE A 322 -1.50 3.28 -10.17
CA PHE A 322 -1.43 2.66 -11.49
C PHE A 322 -0.85 1.25 -11.44
N MET A 323 0.15 0.98 -10.59
CA MET A 323 0.66 -0.38 -10.39
C MET A 323 -0.41 -1.31 -9.83
N GLU A 324 -1.23 -0.84 -8.90
CA GLU A 324 -2.36 -1.61 -8.38
C GLU A 324 -3.39 -1.91 -9.49
N ALA A 325 -3.76 -0.90 -10.28
CA ALA A 325 -4.68 -1.07 -11.41
C ALA A 325 -4.12 -2.03 -12.48
N ALA A 326 -2.82 -1.99 -12.75
CA ALA A 326 -2.16 -2.90 -13.68
C ALA A 326 -2.19 -4.35 -13.17
N ASN A 327 -1.94 -4.57 -11.87
CA ASN A 327 -2.05 -5.89 -11.26
C ASN A 327 -3.48 -6.45 -11.30
N GLU A 328 -4.48 -5.59 -11.07
CA GLU A 328 -5.89 -5.97 -11.18
C GLU A 328 -6.26 -6.34 -12.63
N ALA A 329 -5.81 -5.54 -13.60
CA ALA A 329 -5.98 -5.80 -15.02
C ALA A 329 -5.33 -7.12 -15.45
N LYS A 330 -4.08 -7.38 -15.03
CA LYS A 330 -3.38 -8.65 -15.29
C LYS A 330 -4.11 -9.83 -14.68
N THR A 331 -4.59 -9.70 -13.45
CA THR A 331 -5.37 -10.76 -12.79
C THR A 331 -6.67 -11.06 -13.55
N ALA A 332 -7.35 -10.03 -14.05
CA ALA A 332 -8.54 -10.21 -14.87
C ALA A 332 -8.24 -10.91 -16.21
N TYR A 333 -7.12 -10.58 -16.85
CA TYR A 333 -6.61 -11.27 -18.04
C TYR A 333 -6.36 -12.75 -17.77
N ILE A 334 -5.55 -13.08 -16.75
CA ILE A 334 -5.18 -14.45 -16.38
C ILE A 334 -6.44 -15.28 -16.11
N ARG A 335 -7.38 -14.78 -15.30
CA ARG A 335 -8.65 -15.48 -15.04
C ARG A 335 -9.47 -15.74 -16.30
N GLY A 336 -9.42 -14.81 -17.26
CA GLY A 336 -10.10 -14.97 -18.54
C GLY A 336 -9.45 -16.05 -19.40
N MET A 337 -8.12 -16.00 -19.52
CA MET A 337 -7.32 -16.97 -20.23
C MET A 337 -7.45 -18.38 -19.62
N ASP A 338 -7.31 -18.52 -18.31
CA ASP A 338 -7.47 -19.81 -17.60
C ASP A 338 -8.83 -20.47 -17.91
N ARG A 339 -9.91 -19.69 -17.85
CA ARG A 339 -11.25 -20.20 -18.14
C ARG A 339 -11.38 -20.66 -19.59
N ALA A 340 -10.86 -19.89 -20.54
CA ALA A 340 -10.95 -20.19 -21.96
C ALA A 340 -10.01 -21.33 -22.39
N CYS A 341 -8.83 -21.43 -21.76
CA CYS A 341 -7.81 -22.43 -22.00
C CYS A 341 -7.95 -23.68 -21.12
N SER A 342 -9.02 -23.79 -20.32
CA SER A 342 -9.27 -24.94 -19.42
C SER A 342 -9.53 -26.26 -20.15
N THR A 343 -9.78 -26.22 -21.47
CA THR A 343 -10.11 -27.42 -22.24
C THR A 343 -8.92 -28.39 -22.31
N PRO A 344 -9.16 -29.72 -22.24
CA PRO A 344 -8.07 -30.72 -22.26
C PRO A 344 -7.47 -30.93 -23.65
N ARG A 345 -8.10 -30.39 -24.70
CA ARG A 345 -7.63 -30.51 -26.09
C ARG A 345 -6.80 -29.30 -26.48
N MET A 346 -5.81 -29.52 -27.34
CA MET A 346 -5.05 -28.45 -27.96
C MET A 346 -5.97 -27.57 -28.81
N MET A 347 -5.87 -26.26 -28.62
CA MET A 347 -6.60 -25.27 -29.41
C MET A 347 -5.76 -24.78 -30.61
N PRO A 348 -6.39 -24.44 -31.75
CA PRO A 348 -5.68 -23.79 -32.85
C PRO A 348 -5.07 -22.45 -32.43
N GLU A 349 -3.89 -22.12 -32.94
CA GLU A 349 -3.16 -20.90 -32.58
C GLU A 349 -3.98 -19.63 -32.84
N LYS A 350 -4.68 -19.56 -33.97
CA LYS A 350 -5.62 -18.46 -34.30
C LYS A 350 -6.65 -18.24 -33.19
N ARG A 351 -7.20 -19.32 -32.63
CA ARG A 351 -8.21 -19.24 -31.57
C ARG A 351 -7.61 -18.74 -30.26
N LEU A 352 -6.38 -19.14 -29.95
CA LEU A 352 -5.65 -18.66 -28.79
C LEU A 352 -5.39 -17.14 -28.89
N TYR A 353 -5.01 -16.62 -30.05
CA TYR A 353 -4.86 -15.18 -30.28
C TYR A 353 -6.19 -14.42 -30.14
N GLU A 354 -7.30 -14.95 -30.68
CA GLU A 354 -8.62 -14.32 -30.51
C GLU A 354 -9.01 -14.20 -29.03
N ILE A 355 -8.75 -15.25 -28.23
CA ILE A 355 -8.99 -15.27 -26.79
C ILE A 355 -8.07 -14.26 -26.08
N HIS A 356 -6.78 -14.24 -26.43
CA HIS A 356 -5.81 -13.27 -25.91
C HIS A 356 -6.26 -11.83 -26.17
N ILE A 357 -6.64 -11.48 -27.41
CA ILE A 357 -7.11 -10.13 -27.76
C ILE A 357 -8.36 -9.78 -26.95
N LYS A 358 -9.33 -10.69 -26.86
CA LYS A 358 -10.56 -10.47 -26.09
C LYS A 358 -10.28 -10.17 -24.61
N HIS A 359 -9.45 -10.98 -23.96
CA HIS A 359 -9.12 -10.80 -22.55
C HIS A 359 -8.12 -9.69 -22.31
N GLY A 360 -7.25 -9.39 -23.29
CA GLY A 360 -6.36 -8.24 -23.30
C GLY A 360 -7.14 -6.93 -23.32
N ILE A 361 -8.13 -6.79 -24.21
CA ILE A 361 -9.04 -5.63 -24.23
C ILE A 361 -9.77 -5.50 -22.88
N THR A 362 -10.22 -6.61 -22.31
CA THR A 362 -10.88 -6.61 -21.00
C THR A 362 -9.96 -6.07 -19.90
N ALA A 363 -8.70 -6.52 -19.87
CA ALA A 363 -7.71 -6.04 -18.92
C ALA A 363 -7.37 -4.56 -19.12
N LEU A 364 -7.18 -4.11 -20.36
CA LEU A 364 -6.94 -2.70 -20.66
C LEU A 364 -8.13 -1.82 -20.25
N ASN A 365 -9.36 -2.29 -20.44
CA ASN A 365 -10.55 -1.59 -19.96
C ASN A 365 -10.62 -1.50 -18.43
N VAL A 366 -10.11 -2.49 -17.71
CA VAL A 366 -9.97 -2.42 -16.24
C VAL A 366 -8.96 -1.34 -15.85
N PHE A 367 -7.80 -1.30 -16.51
CA PHE A 367 -6.79 -0.28 -16.26
C PHE A 367 -7.27 1.14 -16.61
N GLU A 368 -8.03 1.30 -17.71
CA GLU A 368 -8.56 2.60 -18.15
C GLU A 368 -9.53 3.24 -17.14
N LYS A 369 -10.23 2.43 -16.33
CA LYS A 369 -11.07 2.93 -15.23
C LYS A 369 -10.27 3.58 -14.10
N CYS A 370 -8.95 3.34 -14.05
CA CYS A 370 -8.10 3.96 -13.06
C CYS A 370 -8.04 5.48 -13.26
N PRO A 371 -8.34 6.27 -12.20
CA PRO A 371 -8.25 7.72 -12.25
C PRO A 371 -6.91 8.23 -12.75
N LYS A 372 -6.96 9.28 -13.58
CA LYS A 372 -5.78 9.91 -14.19
C LYS A 372 -5.25 10.97 -13.23
N ILE A 373 -4.08 10.72 -12.65
CA ILE A 373 -3.43 11.60 -11.67
C ILE A 373 -1.92 11.61 -11.93
N GLY A 374 -1.22 12.68 -11.55
CA GLY A 374 0.22 12.80 -11.73
C GLY A 374 0.60 12.89 -13.21
N SER A 375 1.88 12.69 -13.53
CA SER A 375 2.33 12.82 -14.91
C SER A 375 1.83 11.69 -15.83
N ASN A 376 1.41 12.07 -17.04
CA ASN A 376 0.99 11.10 -18.07
C ASN A 376 2.10 10.11 -18.44
N GLU A 377 3.36 10.49 -18.30
CA GLU A 377 4.53 9.64 -18.53
C GLU A 377 4.53 8.39 -17.64
N ILE A 378 4.19 8.54 -16.35
CA ILE A 378 4.15 7.43 -15.40
C ILE A 378 3.07 6.44 -15.82
N ARG A 379 1.88 6.94 -16.18
CA ARG A 379 0.78 6.11 -16.66
C ARG A 379 1.19 5.35 -17.93
N SER A 380 1.76 6.03 -18.92
CA SER A 380 2.19 5.41 -20.17
C SER A 380 3.25 4.34 -19.95
N LYS A 381 4.21 4.57 -19.04
CA LYS A 381 5.24 3.59 -18.69
C LYS A 381 4.66 2.33 -18.05
N ILE A 382 3.71 2.49 -17.12
CA ILE A 382 3.06 1.35 -16.46
C ILE A 382 2.14 0.61 -17.42
N LEU A 383 1.42 1.32 -18.30
CA LEU A 383 0.60 0.71 -19.33
C LEU A 383 1.43 -0.12 -20.32
N ALA A 384 2.57 0.40 -20.77
CA ALA A 384 3.49 -0.32 -21.65
C ALA A 384 4.02 -1.59 -20.97
N ARG A 385 4.41 -1.50 -19.70
CA ARG A 385 4.82 -2.67 -18.90
C ARG A 385 3.69 -3.69 -18.75
N LEU A 386 2.45 -3.25 -18.48
CA LEU A 386 1.30 -4.14 -18.42
C LEU A 386 1.13 -4.90 -19.74
N GLN A 387 1.18 -4.21 -20.88
CA GLN A 387 1.08 -4.83 -22.20
C GLN A 387 2.18 -5.86 -22.45
N GLU A 388 3.42 -5.56 -22.07
CA GLU A 388 4.54 -6.49 -22.12
C GLU A 388 4.30 -7.73 -21.25
N GLU A 389 3.81 -7.54 -20.02
CA GLU A 389 3.46 -8.65 -19.14
C GLU A 389 2.32 -9.51 -19.69
N LEU A 390 1.30 -8.93 -20.33
CA LEU A 390 0.22 -9.69 -20.97
C LEU A 390 0.73 -10.52 -22.16
N ASN A 391 1.68 -9.98 -22.93
CA ASN A 391 2.33 -10.69 -24.03
C ASN A 391 3.22 -11.83 -23.50
N HIS A 392 3.93 -11.61 -22.39
CA HIS A 392 4.69 -12.67 -21.75
C HIS A 392 3.79 -13.81 -21.24
N GLU A 393 2.65 -13.48 -20.63
CA GLU A 393 1.66 -14.49 -20.23
C GLU A 393 1.08 -15.25 -21.44
N LEU A 394 0.91 -14.58 -22.60
CA LEU A 394 0.50 -15.27 -23.83
C LEU A 394 1.49 -16.37 -24.24
N GLU A 395 2.80 -16.10 -24.18
CA GLU A 395 3.82 -17.11 -24.48
C GLU A 395 3.75 -18.29 -23.51
N HIS A 396 3.44 -18.03 -22.23
CA HIS A 396 3.16 -19.10 -21.26
C HIS A 396 1.94 -19.95 -21.67
N TYR A 397 0.82 -19.32 -22.07
CA TYR A 397 -0.35 -20.05 -22.54
C TYR A 397 -0.13 -20.80 -23.86
N LYS A 398 0.73 -20.31 -24.75
CA LYS A 398 1.13 -21.04 -25.97
C LYS A 398 1.84 -22.34 -25.61
N SER A 399 2.84 -22.28 -24.73
CA SER A 399 3.56 -23.46 -24.24
C SER A 399 2.61 -24.46 -23.58
N LEU A 400 1.73 -24.01 -22.67
CA LEU A 400 0.71 -24.88 -22.04
C LEU A 400 -0.24 -25.52 -23.06
N ASN A 401 -0.55 -24.83 -24.16
CA ASN A 401 -1.42 -25.34 -25.20
C ASN A 401 -0.70 -26.38 -26.08
N GLU A 402 0.59 -26.18 -26.38
CA GLU A 402 1.43 -27.14 -27.09
C GLU A 402 1.62 -28.44 -26.31
N ASP A 403 1.79 -28.37 -24.99
CA ASP A 403 1.93 -29.55 -24.13
C ASP A 403 0.72 -30.49 -24.23
N LYS A 404 -0.50 -29.95 -24.42
CA LYS A 404 -1.71 -30.74 -24.63
C LYS A 404 -1.68 -31.59 -25.90
N ARG A 405 -0.83 -31.24 -26.88
CA ARG A 405 -0.60 -32.05 -28.08
C ARG A 405 0.01 -33.40 -27.70
N VAL A 406 0.98 -33.38 -26.78
CA VAL A 406 1.70 -34.58 -26.33
C VAL A 406 0.77 -35.46 -25.50
N THR A 407 0.03 -34.88 -24.55
CA THR A 407 -0.92 -35.61 -23.70
C THR A 407 -2.09 -36.20 -24.49
N GLY A 408 -2.58 -35.45 -25.49
CA GLY A 408 -3.61 -35.90 -26.43
C GLY A 408 -3.17 -37.08 -27.29
N CYS A 409 -1.91 -37.09 -27.76
CA CYS A 409 -1.34 -38.21 -28.50
C CYS A 409 -1.14 -39.46 -27.63
N THR A 410 -0.67 -39.33 -26.38
CA THR A 410 -0.54 -40.47 -25.46
C THR A 410 -1.90 -41.06 -25.07
N SER A 411 -2.91 -40.22 -24.83
CA SER A 411 -4.27 -40.69 -24.52
C SER A 411 -4.96 -41.32 -25.73
N ALA A 412 -4.74 -40.79 -26.95
CA ALA A 412 -5.18 -41.42 -28.18
C ALA A 412 -4.45 -42.74 -28.46
N MET A 413 -3.15 -42.84 -28.18
CA MET A 413 -2.40 -44.09 -28.33
C MET A 413 -2.83 -45.16 -27.32
N ILE A 414 -3.18 -44.79 -26.08
CA ILE A 414 -3.73 -45.73 -25.10
C ILE A 414 -5.16 -46.17 -25.50
N ALA A 415 -6.01 -45.24 -25.96
CA ALA A 415 -7.36 -45.56 -26.42
C ALA A 415 -7.37 -46.43 -27.69
N CYS A 416 -6.39 -46.26 -28.58
CA CYS A 416 -6.21 -47.11 -29.77
C CYS A 416 -5.44 -48.41 -29.46
N GLY A 417 -4.73 -48.48 -28.33
CA GLY A 417 -3.90 -49.62 -27.92
C GLY A 417 -4.70 -50.86 -27.51
N ASP A 418 -5.95 -50.68 -27.06
CA ASP A 418 -6.81 -51.81 -26.65
C ASP A 418 -7.61 -52.43 -27.82
N SER A 419 -7.45 -51.94 -29.06
CA SER A 419 -8.21 -52.44 -30.21
C SER A 419 -7.42 -53.31 -31.20
N VAL A 420 -6.15 -53.63 -30.92
CA VAL A 420 -5.30 -54.44 -31.84
C VAL A 420 -4.87 -55.80 -31.25
N LEU A 421 -5.17 -56.10 -29.99
CA LEU A 421 -4.73 -57.37 -29.35
C LEU A 421 -5.79 -58.48 -29.23
N LEU A 422 -6.93 -58.38 -29.92
CA LEU A 422 -7.97 -59.42 -29.93
C LEU A 422 -8.52 -59.65 -31.34
N GLY A 423 -7.76 -60.34 -32.19
CA GLY A 423 -8.30 -60.84 -33.46
C GLY A 423 -7.29 -61.50 -34.38
N VAL A 424 -7.31 -62.84 -34.41
CA VAL A 424 -6.78 -63.73 -35.45
C VAL A 424 -5.24 -63.94 -35.39
N GLY A 425 -4.66 -65.11 -35.12
CA GLY A 425 -5.11 -66.49 -35.37
C GLY A 425 -4.53 -67.03 -36.69
N LEU A 426 -3.27 -67.47 -36.67
CA LEU A 426 -2.59 -68.43 -37.58
C LEU A 426 -2.75 -68.28 -39.12
N GLY A 427 -1.63 -68.01 -39.81
CA GLY A 427 -1.53 -68.25 -41.26
C GLY A 427 -0.28 -67.67 -41.94
N SER A 428 0.76 -68.49 -42.08
CA SER A 428 1.88 -68.47 -43.06
C SER A 428 2.27 -67.17 -43.81
N ALA A 429 3.53 -66.77 -43.59
CA ALA A 429 4.52 -66.30 -44.56
C ALA A 429 4.12 -65.31 -45.69
N ALA A 430 4.50 -64.04 -45.53
CA ALA A 430 5.08 -63.22 -46.59
C ALA A 430 5.79 -62.00 -45.98
N SER A 431 7.03 -61.78 -46.40
CA SER A 431 7.94 -60.69 -46.02
C SER A 431 7.36 -59.29 -46.20
N ILE A 432 7.73 -58.33 -45.34
CA ILE A 432 8.03 -56.92 -45.68
C ILE A 432 8.84 -56.27 -44.55
N ALA A 433 9.73 -55.38 -44.97
CA ALA A 433 10.93 -54.87 -44.34
C ALA A 433 10.76 -54.07 -43.04
N VAL A 434 11.78 -54.23 -42.19
CA VAL A 434 12.11 -53.35 -41.06
C VAL A 434 12.61 -52.00 -41.61
N GLY A 435 11.89 -50.93 -41.31
CA GLY A 435 12.31 -49.54 -41.58
C GLY A 435 12.39 -48.77 -40.27
N GLY A 436 13.63 -48.50 -39.83
CA GLY A 436 13.95 -47.95 -38.51
C GLY A 436 13.52 -46.50 -38.28
N ALA A 437 13.30 -46.21 -37.01
CA ALA A 437 13.18 -44.87 -36.47
C ALA A 437 14.46 -44.06 -36.75
N TRP A 438 14.31 -42.86 -37.29
CA TRP A 438 15.40 -41.89 -37.40
C TRP A 438 15.06 -40.62 -36.62
N LEU A 439 15.69 -40.50 -35.45
CA LEU A 439 15.90 -39.26 -34.71
C LEU A 439 16.86 -38.37 -35.51
N THR A 440 16.45 -37.13 -35.83
CA THR A 440 17.40 -36.04 -36.10
C THR A 440 17.05 -34.82 -35.28
N LEU A 441 17.70 -34.76 -34.12
CA LEU A 441 18.14 -33.52 -33.49
C LEU A 441 19.29 -32.96 -34.33
N GLN A 442 19.13 -31.78 -34.92
CA GLN A 442 20.26 -30.94 -35.33
C GLN A 442 20.00 -29.50 -34.90
N ALA A 443 20.90 -29.03 -34.04
CA ALA A 443 21.04 -27.66 -33.61
C ALA A 443 21.45 -26.76 -34.79
N GLY A 444 20.80 -25.60 -34.92
CA GLY A 444 21.16 -24.53 -35.84
C GLY A 444 21.18 -23.20 -35.07
N MET A 445 22.30 -22.51 -35.16
CA MET A 445 22.73 -21.38 -34.34
C MET A 445 21.85 -20.12 -34.42
N VAL A 446 21.88 -19.37 -33.31
CA VAL A 446 21.45 -17.98 -33.17
C VAL A 446 22.18 -17.07 -34.17
N SER A 447 21.43 -16.26 -34.92
CA SER A 447 21.93 -14.97 -35.41
C SER A 447 20.88 -13.89 -35.21
N ALA A 448 21.30 -12.84 -34.49
CA ALA A 448 20.53 -11.68 -34.10
C ALA A 448 19.85 -10.97 -35.29
N GLY A 449 18.60 -10.54 -35.05
CA GLY A 449 17.83 -9.72 -35.98
C GLY A 449 16.48 -9.37 -35.38
N VAL A 450 16.47 -8.54 -34.33
CA VAL A 450 15.24 -7.93 -33.82
C VAL A 450 14.73 -6.98 -34.91
N VAL A 451 13.70 -7.39 -35.64
CA VAL A 451 12.84 -6.45 -36.35
C VAL A 451 11.61 -6.23 -35.46
N ALA A 452 11.70 -5.26 -34.57
CA ALA A 452 10.54 -4.72 -33.91
C ALA A 452 9.69 -4.02 -34.97
N ILE A 453 8.62 -4.67 -35.45
CA ILE A 453 7.62 -4.00 -36.26
C ILE A 453 6.73 -3.23 -35.27
N PRO A 454 6.73 -1.88 -35.29
CA PRO A 454 5.80 -1.13 -34.47
C PRO A 454 4.41 -1.39 -35.05
N ILE A 455 3.58 -2.11 -34.30
CA ILE A 455 2.19 -2.35 -34.67
C ILE A 455 1.44 -1.03 -34.47
N SER A 456 1.51 -0.17 -35.47
CA SER A 456 0.59 0.96 -35.60
C SER A 456 -0.81 0.45 -35.93
N LEU A 457 -1.83 1.25 -35.66
CA LEU A 457 -3.22 0.92 -36.01
C LEU A 457 -3.37 0.52 -37.50
N GLY A 458 -2.52 1.07 -38.37
CA GLY A 458 -2.47 0.75 -39.80
C GLY A 458 -1.98 -0.67 -40.10
N ALA A 459 -1.03 -1.20 -39.33
CA ALA A 459 -0.56 -2.58 -39.48
C ALA A 459 -1.65 -3.59 -39.11
N LEU A 460 -2.42 -3.30 -38.06
CA LEU A 460 -3.60 -4.10 -37.70
C LEU A 460 -4.69 -4.05 -38.76
N LEU A 461 -4.89 -2.88 -39.37
CA LEU A 461 -5.88 -2.69 -40.45
C LEU A 461 -5.46 -3.43 -41.73
N ALA A 462 -4.17 -3.46 -42.05
CA ALA A 462 -3.62 -4.20 -43.19
C ALA A 462 -3.69 -5.72 -43.00
N ILE A 463 -3.41 -6.21 -41.78
CA ILE A 463 -3.59 -7.63 -41.44
C ILE A 463 -5.08 -8.00 -41.50
N TRP A 464 -5.96 -7.12 -41.00
CA TRP A 464 -7.40 -7.34 -41.06
C TRP A 464 -7.94 -7.37 -42.50
N THR A 465 -7.51 -6.46 -43.38
CA THR A 465 -7.90 -6.49 -44.80
C THR A 465 -7.35 -7.72 -45.51
N TYR A 466 -6.10 -8.12 -45.26
CA TYR A 466 -5.55 -9.36 -45.83
C TYR A 466 -6.39 -10.57 -45.44
N VAL A 467 -6.63 -10.77 -44.13
CA VAL A 467 -7.40 -11.93 -43.63
C VAL A 467 -8.87 -11.90 -44.08
N TYR A 468 -9.47 -10.72 -44.24
CA TYR A 468 -10.86 -10.59 -44.66
C TYR A 468 -11.04 -10.82 -46.17
N PHE A 469 -10.09 -10.39 -46.99
CA PHE A 469 -10.19 -10.49 -48.45
C PHE A 469 -9.53 -11.73 -49.05
N GLU A 470 -8.52 -12.33 -48.42
CA GLU A 470 -7.89 -13.58 -48.86
C GLU A 470 -8.89 -14.72 -49.18
N PRO A 471 -9.87 -15.05 -48.30
CA PRO A 471 -10.83 -16.11 -48.61
C PRO A 471 -11.77 -15.74 -49.78
N LYS A 472 -12.04 -14.45 -49.99
CA LYS A 472 -12.85 -13.98 -51.14
C LYS A 472 -12.07 -14.07 -52.45
N ILE A 473 -10.79 -13.72 -52.43
CA ILE A 473 -9.91 -13.82 -53.59
C ILE A 473 -9.70 -15.29 -53.98
N GLN A 474 -9.43 -16.18 -53.01
CA GLN A 474 -9.32 -17.62 -53.27
C GLN A 474 -10.62 -18.25 -53.78
N SER A 475 -11.79 -17.70 -53.42
CA SER A 475 -13.07 -18.16 -53.96
C SER A 475 -13.28 -17.79 -55.44
N CYS A 476 -12.75 -16.65 -55.88
CA CYS A 476 -12.79 -16.25 -57.29
C CYS A 476 -11.89 -17.14 -58.16
N PHE A 477 -10.70 -17.51 -57.67
CA PHE A 477 -9.79 -18.38 -58.43
C PHE A 477 -10.26 -19.84 -58.52
N LYS A 478 -11.12 -20.31 -57.61
CA LYS A 478 -11.72 -21.66 -57.67
C LYS A 478 -12.99 -21.73 -58.55
N GLY A 479 -13.50 -20.59 -59.02
CA GLY A 479 -14.66 -20.53 -59.90
C GLY A 479 -14.37 -20.88 -61.37
N ASP A 480 -13.12 -20.69 -61.82
CA ASP A 480 -12.75 -20.82 -63.24
C ASP A 480 -12.25 -22.21 -63.67
N GLU A 481 -12.07 -23.17 -62.74
CA GLU A 481 -11.58 -24.53 -63.07
C GLU A 481 -12.69 -25.58 -63.33
N LYS A 482 -13.97 -25.19 -63.40
CA LYS A 482 -15.09 -26.15 -63.57
C LYS A 482 -15.74 -26.23 -64.96
N HIS A 483 -15.16 -25.61 -65.98
CA HIS A 483 -15.61 -25.77 -67.37
C HIS A 483 -14.44 -26.17 -68.30
N ASP A 484 -13.94 -27.40 -68.16
CA ASP A 484 -13.32 -28.13 -69.26
C ASP A 484 -13.20 -29.62 -68.87
N ASN A 485 -14.28 -30.38 -69.10
CA ASN A 485 -14.27 -31.83 -69.34
C ASN A 485 -15.72 -32.31 -69.50
N THR A 486 -16.25 -32.19 -70.72
CA THR A 486 -17.20 -33.13 -71.35
C THR A 486 -17.20 -32.88 -72.85
#